data_AF-A0A7W8CZT0-F1
#
_entry.id   AF-A0A7W8CZT0-F1
#
_cell.length_a   1.000
_cell.length_b   1.000
_cell.length_c   1.000
_cell.angle_alpha   90.00
_cell.angle_beta   90.00
_cell.angle_gamma   90.00
#
_symmetry.space_group_name_H-M   'P 1'
#
loop_
_entity.id
_entity.type
_entity.pdbx_description
1 polymer ?
#
loop_
_entity_poly.entity_id
_entity_poly.type
_entity_poly.pdbx_seq_one_letter_code
_entity_poly.pdbx_strand_id
1 'polypeptide(L)'
;MSEKLKNKLIYFISLAIMIVVLYGIAYMSFMRKVDVNVMENAKFEYSGENGNATLTVTMDDSSEINQRTAAFLETVEFEASPNTELSNGDVVHVTATYDEATAEEYNFNPTHLSEDIKVSGLPDQYSSLKQIDKSYLSNILEAADQYIDDHATEIYRTEVGGSSERISLDKSRVVYSAFMKSKNSENSDRVIRIYQLTYTAGETQTELYYLVCVPEINDSDDVAEQDIYGLKAYLTDDEKNNRQYAEYVQRLYQEQYTIEEITK
;
A
#
# COMPACT_ATOMS: atom_id res chain seq x y z
N MET A 1 19.38 -13.46 82.14
CA MET A 1 19.08 -12.46 81.08
C MET A 1 17.77 -11.77 81.45
N SER A 2 17.76 -10.46 81.71
CA SER A 2 16.53 -9.76 82.17
C SER A 2 15.45 -9.80 81.07
N GLU A 3 14.17 -9.84 81.44
CA GLU A 3 13.04 -9.86 80.49
C GLU A 3 13.13 -8.76 79.43
N LYS A 4 13.61 -7.57 79.82
CA LYS A 4 13.83 -6.44 78.91
C LYS A 4 14.85 -6.75 77.81
N LEU A 5 15.86 -7.56 78.09
CA LEU A 5 16.86 -7.98 77.09
C LEU A 5 16.28 -9.01 76.11
N LYS A 6 15.44 -9.94 76.59
CA LYS A 6 14.78 -10.94 75.74
C LYS A 6 13.77 -10.29 74.79
N ASN A 7 12.97 -9.34 75.26
CA ASN A 7 11.99 -8.65 74.42
C ASN A 7 12.66 -7.77 73.35
N LYS A 8 13.79 -7.11 73.68
CA LYS A 8 14.60 -6.38 72.69
C LYS A 8 15.20 -7.32 71.65
N LEU A 9 15.70 -8.48 72.05
CA LEU A 9 16.25 -9.49 71.14
C LEU A 9 15.19 -10.01 70.16
N ILE A 10 13.99 -10.36 70.67
CA ILE A 10 12.86 -10.83 69.84
C ILE A 10 12.45 -9.75 68.83
N TYR A 11 12.38 -8.48 69.27
CA TYR A 11 12.10 -7.36 68.37
C TYR A 11 13.13 -7.24 67.25
N PHE A 12 14.44 -7.24 67.55
CA PHE A 12 15.48 -7.14 66.53
C PHE A 12 15.52 -8.34 65.58
N ILE A 13 15.26 -9.56 66.07
CA ILE A 13 15.13 -10.75 65.23
C ILE A 13 13.92 -10.62 64.30
N SER A 14 12.77 -10.19 64.81
CA SER A 14 11.56 -9.99 63.99
C SER A 14 11.75 -8.90 62.93
N LEU A 15 12.47 -7.82 63.26
CA LEU A 15 12.81 -6.75 62.31
C LEU A 15 13.77 -7.25 61.22
N ALA A 16 14.79 -8.03 61.59
CA ALA A 16 15.72 -8.62 60.62
C ALA A 16 15.00 -9.59 59.66
N ILE A 17 14.11 -10.44 60.18
CA ILE A 17 13.29 -11.35 59.36
C ILE A 17 12.40 -10.54 58.40
N MET A 18 11.74 -9.49 58.90
CA MET A 18 10.91 -8.61 58.07
C MET A 18 11.70 -7.99 56.91
N ILE A 19 12.90 -7.49 57.19
CA ILE A 19 13.79 -6.92 56.16
C ILE A 19 14.16 -7.99 55.13
N VAL A 20 14.56 -9.19 55.56
CA VAL A 20 14.90 -10.29 54.65
C VAL A 20 13.69 -10.70 53.78
N VAL A 21 12.49 -10.76 54.36
CA VAL A 21 11.25 -11.06 53.62
C VAL A 21 10.94 -9.97 52.60
N LEU A 22 11.06 -8.68 52.97
CA LEU A 22 10.84 -7.57 52.05
C LEU A 22 11.86 -7.56 50.90
N TYR A 23 13.13 -7.81 51.19
CA TYR A 23 14.16 -7.98 50.16
C TYR A 23 13.87 -9.19 49.28
N GLY A 24 13.41 -10.31 49.83
CA GLY A 24 13.03 -11.50 49.06
C GLY A 24 11.85 -11.25 48.14
N ILE A 25 10.80 -10.56 48.61
CA ILE A 25 9.63 -10.18 47.81
C ILE A 25 10.02 -9.19 46.71
N ALA A 26 10.82 -8.17 47.03
CA ALA A 26 11.32 -7.21 46.05
C ALA A 26 12.18 -7.90 44.99
N TYR A 27 13.06 -8.81 45.40
CA TYR A 27 13.92 -9.58 44.50
C TYR A 27 13.12 -10.52 43.59
N MET A 28 12.14 -11.27 44.12
CA MET A 28 11.25 -12.10 43.31
C MET A 28 10.40 -11.27 42.35
N SER A 29 9.97 -10.08 42.76
CA SER A 29 9.19 -9.18 41.90
C SER A 29 10.04 -8.57 40.81
N PHE A 30 11.33 -8.28 41.10
CA PHE A 30 12.30 -7.77 40.13
C PHE A 30 12.67 -8.82 39.07
N MET A 31 12.79 -10.10 39.46
CA MET A 31 13.09 -11.21 38.54
C MET A 31 11.87 -11.67 37.72
N ARG A 32 10.68 -11.12 37.97
CA ARG A 32 9.46 -11.52 37.25
C ARG A 32 9.44 -10.87 35.87
N LYS A 33 9.60 -11.69 34.83
CA LYS A 33 9.40 -11.24 33.46
C LYS A 33 7.92 -10.98 33.14
N VAL A 34 7.66 -10.01 32.29
CA VAL A 34 6.32 -9.67 31.77
C VAL A 34 6.18 -10.26 30.38
N ASP A 35 5.14 -11.05 30.17
CA ASP A 35 4.85 -11.61 28.85
C ASP A 35 4.40 -10.50 27.90
N VAL A 36 5.00 -10.47 26.72
CA VAL A 36 4.62 -9.56 25.63
C VAL A 36 4.26 -10.42 24.42
N ASN A 37 3.04 -10.29 23.92
CA ASN A 37 2.63 -10.93 22.68
C ASN A 37 3.12 -10.08 21.50
N VAL A 38 4.04 -10.62 20.71
CA VAL A 38 4.66 -9.87 19.62
C VAL A 38 3.72 -9.76 18.41
N MET A 39 2.99 -10.84 18.09
CA MET A 39 2.07 -10.87 16.94
C MET A 39 0.78 -10.08 17.17
N GLU A 40 0.41 -9.75 18.41
CA GLU A 40 -0.80 -8.96 18.72
C GLU A 40 -0.77 -7.57 18.07
N ASN A 41 0.42 -7.01 17.86
CA ASN A 41 0.60 -5.70 17.22
C ASN A 41 1.19 -5.82 15.81
N ALA A 42 1.17 -7.02 15.20
CA ALA A 42 1.57 -7.18 13.82
C ALA A 42 0.46 -6.68 12.88
N LYS A 43 0.82 -5.80 11.96
CA LYS A 43 -0.04 -5.31 10.89
C LYS A 43 0.34 -6.00 9.58
N PHE A 44 -0.64 -6.63 8.94
CA PHE A 44 -0.47 -7.34 7.67
C PHE A 44 -1.02 -6.48 6.53
N GLU A 45 -0.14 -6.03 5.65
CA GLU A 45 -0.49 -5.19 4.50
C GLU A 45 -0.26 -5.96 3.21
N TYR A 46 -1.35 -6.25 2.49
CA TYR A 46 -1.32 -6.87 1.18
C TYR A 46 -1.31 -5.80 0.10
N SER A 47 -0.53 -6.02 -0.96
CA SER A 47 -0.52 -5.18 -2.15
C SER A 47 -0.52 -6.04 -3.40
N GLY A 48 -1.35 -5.70 -4.38
CA GLY A 48 -1.53 -6.43 -5.63
C GLY A 48 -2.73 -7.37 -5.62
N GLU A 49 -2.76 -8.25 -6.62
CA GLU A 49 -3.92 -9.07 -6.99
C GLU A 49 -3.69 -10.55 -6.70
N ASN A 50 -4.77 -11.32 -6.69
CA ASN A 50 -4.73 -12.77 -6.50
C ASN A 50 -3.79 -13.44 -7.52
N GLY A 51 -2.76 -14.12 -7.02
CA GLY A 51 -1.72 -14.76 -7.83
C GLY A 51 -0.42 -13.97 -7.93
N ASN A 52 -0.45 -12.67 -7.65
CA ASN A 52 0.69 -11.76 -7.80
C ASN A 52 0.86 -10.80 -6.61
N ALA A 53 0.15 -11.03 -5.50
CA ALA A 53 0.19 -10.12 -4.36
C ALA A 53 1.49 -10.29 -3.55
N THR A 54 1.83 -9.23 -2.83
CA THR A 54 2.91 -9.22 -1.85
C THR A 54 2.36 -8.94 -0.46
N LEU A 55 3.06 -9.43 0.57
CA LEU A 55 2.74 -9.18 1.97
C LEU A 55 3.90 -8.45 2.63
N THR A 56 3.59 -7.31 3.25
CA THR A 56 4.48 -6.64 4.19
C THR A 56 3.90 -6.76 5.59
N VAL A 57 4.74 -7.12 6.55
CA VAL A 57 4.37 -7.20 7.97
C VAL A 57 5.13 -6.13 8.73
N THR A 58 4.42 -5.23 9.40
CA THR A 58 5.00 -4.16 10.20
C THR A 58 4.43 -4.19 11.61
N MET A 59 5.05 -3.44 12.53
CA MET A 59 4.40 -3.12 13.79
C MET A 59 3.27 -2.12 13.58
N ASP A 60 2.20 -2.26 14.36
CA ASP A 60 1.11 -1.31 14.42
C ASP A 60 1.43 -0.16 15.39
N ASP A 61 1.80 0.97 14.80
CA ASP A 61 2.13 2.22 15.50
C ASP A 61 0.90 2.90 16.15
N SER A 62 -0.31 2.42 15.87
CA SER A 62 -1.56 2.98 16.42
C SER A 62 -1.97 2.39 17.78
N SER A 63 -1.28 1.33 18.22
CA SER A 63 -1.55 0.67 19.49
C SER A 63 -1.22 1.57 20.68
N GLU A 64 -2.17 1.75 21.62
CA GLU A 64 -1.92 2.46 22.88
C GLU A 64 -1.07 1.60 23.83
N ILE A 65 0.22 1.51 23.56
CA ILE A 65 1.18 0.75 24.35
C ILE A 65 2.00 1.65 25.29
N ASN A 66 2.39 1.11 26.43
CA ASN A 66 3.26 1.85 27.35
C ASN A 66 4.65 2.05 26.72
N GLN A 67 5.33 3.16 27.06
CA GLN A 67 6.61 3.58 26.47
C GLN A 67 7.69 2.48 26.50
N ARG A 68 7.73 1.66 27.56
CA ARG A 68 8.71 0.57 27.69
C ARG A 68 8.44 -0.55 26.69
N THR A 69 7.17 -0.89 26.48
CA THR A 69 6.76 -1.92 25.53
C THR A 69 6.94 -1.42 24.10
N ALA A 70 6.66 -0.13 23.84
CA ALA A 70 6.96 0.52 22.56
C ALA A 70 8.44 0.40 22.20
N ALA A 71 9.34 0.79 23.11
CA ALA A 71 10.79 0.71 22.88
C ALA A 71 11.28 -0.72 22.60
N PHE A 72 10.62 -1.74 23.16
CA PHE A 72 10.91 -3.14 22.84
C PHE A 72 10.35 -3.54 21.47
N LEU A 73 9.08 -3.21 21.18
CA LEU A 73 8.43 -3.58 19.92
C LEU A 73 9.07 -2.90 18.70
N GLU A 74 9.68 -1.72 18.86
CA GLU A 74 10.50 -1.07 17.81
C GLU A 74 11.73 -1.90 17.40
N THR A 75 12.20 -2.82 18.24
CA THR A 75 13.32 -3.73 17.90
C THR A 75 12.86 -4.98 17.15
N VAL A 76 11.54 -5.18 17.00
CA VAL A 76 10.99 -6.36 16.37
C VAL A 76 11.03 -6.21 14.86
N GLU A 77 11.61 -7.21 14.21
CA GLU A 77 11.60 -7.37 12.75
C GLU A 77 10.75 -8.58 12.39
N PHE A 78 9.94 -8.45 11.35
CA PHE A 78 9.10 -9.53 10.85
C PHE A 78 9.64 -10.07 9.53
N GLU A 79 9.65 -11.39 9.40
CA GLU A 79 9.90 -12.09 8.15
C GLU A 79 8.67 -12.93 7.80
N ALA A 80 8.24 -12.88 6.54
CA ALA A 80 7.12 -13.65 6.02
C ALA A 80 7.60 -14.54 4.87
N SER A 81 7.18 -15.80 4.84
CA SER A 81 7.52 -16.73 3.77
C SER A 81 6.35 -17.65 3.41
N PRO A 82 5.92 -17.68 2.13
CA PRO A 82 6.28 -16.75 1.05
C PRO A 82 5.72 -15.33 1.32
N ASN A 83 6.31 -14.31 0.71
CA ASN A 83 5.82 -12.91 0.82
C ASN A 83 5.53 -12.24 -0.53
N THR A 84 5.63 -13.00 -1.63
CA THR A 84 5.36 -12.55 -3.01
C THR A 84 4.61 -13.64 -3.77
N GLU A 85 4.00 -13.29 -4.91
CA GLU A 85 3.22 -14.22 -5.75
C GLU A 85 2.07 -14.89 -4.96
N LEU A 86 1.49 -14.16 -4.00
CA LEU A 86 0.48 -14.67 -3.09
C LEU A 86 -0.89 -14.77 -3.76
N SER A 87 -1.58 -15.86 -3.46
CA SER A 87 -2.95 -16.16 -3.89
C SER A 87 -3.90 -16.32 -2.71
N ASN A 88 -5.19 -16.07 -2.95
CA ASN A 88 -6.25 -16.39 -2.02
C ASN A 88 -6.21 -17.90 -1.68
N GLY A 89 -6.06 -18.20 -0.40
CA GLY A 89 -5.96 -19.57 0.11
C GLY A 89 -4.55 -20.02 0.47
N ASP A 90 -3.51 -19.27 0.08
CA ASP A 90 -2.13 -19.54 0.48
C ASP A 90 -1.95 -19.40 1.98
N VAL A 91 -0.97 -20.13 2.52
CA VAL A 91 -0.57 -20.03 3.92
C VAL A 91 0.82 -19.41 3.97
N VAL A 92 0.92 -18.29 4.68
CA VAL A 92 2.17 -17.58 4.89
C VAL A 92 2.64 -17.81 6.32
N HIS A 93 3.88 -18.25 6.47
CA HIS A 93 4.52 -18.38 7.77
C HIS A 93 5.20 -17.06 8.12
N VAL A 94 4.76 -16.42 9.20
CA VAL A 94 5.31 -15.17 9.68
C VAL A 94 6.10 -15.44 10.95
N THR A 95 7.34 -14.95 11.00
CA THR A 95 8.24 -15.06 12.15
C THR A 95 8.68 -13.67 12.59
N ALA A 96 8.77 -13.46 13.90
CA ALA A 96 9.26 -12.23 14.50
C ALA A 96 10.61 -12.49 15.20
N THR A 97 11.59 -11.65 14.91
CA THR A 97 12.88 -11.57 15.60
C THR A 97 12.96 -10.27 16.39
N TYR A 98 13.72 -10.24 17.49
CA TYR A 98 13.81 -9.08 18.38
C TYR A 98 15.20 -8.97 19.02
N ASP A 99 15.51 -7.83 19.64
CA ASP A 99 16.73 -7.65 20.41
C ASP A 99 16.61 -8.27 21.81
N GLU A 100 17.32 -9.38 22.04
CA GLU A 100 17.36 -10.06 23.33
C GLU A 100 17.88 -9.18 24.47
N ALA A 101 18.81 -8.27 24.21
CA ALA A 101 19.37 -7.39 25.23
C ALA A 101 18.32 -6.39 25.74
N THR A 102 17.51 -5.84 24.83
CA THR A 102 16.38 -4.96 25.18
C THR A 102 15.29 -5.71 25.93
N ALA A 103 14.99 -6.94 25.53
CA ALA A 103 14.04 -7.80 26.25
C ALA A 103 14.53 -8.10 27.68
N GLU A 104 15.82 -8.35 27.88
CA GLU A 104 16.42 -8.55 29.20
C GLU A 104 16.40 -7.28 30.04
N GLU A 105 16.79 -6.13 29.48
CA GLU A 105 16.78 -4.83 30.17
C GLU A 105 15.39 -4.51 30.75
N TYR A 106 14.35 -4.74 29.94
CA TYR A 106 12.97 -4.46 30.35
C TYR A 106 12.27 -5.61 31.05
N ASN A 107 12.96 -6.73 31.28
CA ASN A 107 12.41 -7.95 31.86
C ASN A 107 11.16 -8.42 31.10
N PHE A 108 11.20 -8.40 29.78
CA PHE A 108 10.15 -8.96 28.93
C PHE A 108 10.43 -10.44 28.62
N ASN A 109 9.35 -11.19 28.50
CA ASN A 109 9.32 -12.53 27.95
C ASN A 109 8.48 -12.50 26.67
N PRO A 110 9.11 -12.32 25.50
CA PRO A 110 8.39 -12.28 24.23
C PRO A 110 7.73 -13.63 23.95
N THR A 111 6.47 -13.59 23.55
CA THR A 111 5.64 -14.78 23.26
C THR A 111 4.98 -14.62 21.90
N HIS A 112 4.58 -15.75 21.30
CA HIS A 112 3.98 -15.81 19.96
C HIS A 112 4.88 -15.12 18.95
N LEU A 113 6.02 -15.74 18.67
CA LEU A 113 7.03 -15.25 17.71
C LEU A 113 6.80 -15.79 16.30
N SER A 114 5.81 -16.65 16.10
CA SER A 114 5.48 -17.19 14.80
C SER A 114 3.99 -17.48 14.67
N GLU A 115 3.41 -17.20 13.52
CA GLU A 115 2.01 -17.51 13.20
C GLU A 115 1.86 -17.87 11.72
N ASP A 116 0.97 -18.82 11.44
CA ASP A 116 0.55 -19.15 10.08
C ASP A 116 -0.73 -18.38 9.76
N ILE A 117 -0.66 -17.51 8.76
CA ILE A 117 -1.83 -16.74 8.30
C ILE A 117 -2.32 -17.31 6.98
N LYS A 118 -3.64 -17.34 6.79
CA LYS A 118 -4.25 -17.71 5.52
C LYS A 118 -4.60 -16.45 4.73
N VAL A 119 -4.07 -16.34 3.52
CA VAL A 119 -4.31 -15.21 2.62
C VAL A 119 -5.76 -15.27 2.12
N SER A 120 -6.45 -14.13 2.17
CA SER A 120 -7.83 -14.00 1.68
C SER A 120 -8.18 -12.56 1.38
N GLY A 121 -9.09 -12.35 0.42
CA GLY A 121 -9.61 -11.03 0.08
C GLY A 121 -8.76 -10.28 -0.94
N LEU A 122 -7.82 -10.94 -1.61
CA LEU A 122 -7.10 -10.36 -2.75
C LEU A 122 -8.05 -10.27 -3.96
N PRO A 123 -8.04 -9.16 -4.71
CA PRO A 123 -8.88 -9.01 -5.89
C PRO A 123 -8.40 -9.86 -7.06
N ASP A 124 -9.32 -10.33 -7.89
CA ASP A 124 -9.08 -11.06 -9.11
C ASP A 124 -9.06 -10.15 -10.34
N GLN A 125 -8.18 -10.46 -11.29
CA GLN A 125 -8.17 -9.81 -12.59
C GLN A 125 -9.34 -10.25 -13.46
N TYR A 126 -9.87 -9.32 -14.25
CA TYR A 126 -10.85 -9.65 -15.29
C TYR A 126 -10.21 -10.47 -16.43
N SER A 127 -10.94 -11.45 -16.96
CA SER A 127 -10.46 -12.21 -18.12
C SER A 127 -10.59 -11.43 -19.43
N SER A 128 -11.51 -10.46 -19.50
CA SER A 128 -11.74 -9.61 -20.67
C SER A 128 -12.59 -8.40 -20.31
N LEU A 129 -12.60 -7.38 -21.18
CA LEU A 129 -13.43 -6.17 -21.06
C LEU A 129 -14.91 -6.49 -20.81
N LYS A 130 -15.43 -7.60 -21.35
CA LYS A 130 -16.85 -7.98 -21.21
C LYS A 130 -17.27 -8.37 -19.79
N GLN A 131 -16.31 -8.72 -18.94
CA GLN A 131 -16.58 -9.11 -17.56
C GLN A 131 -16.57 -7.92 -16.60
N ILE A 132 -16.00 -6.78 -17.02
CA ILE A 132 -15.99 -5.56 -16.22
C ILE A 132 -17.42 -5.06 -16.11
N ASP A 133 -17.87 -4.81 -14.88
CA ASP A 133 -19.19 -4.22 -14.67
C ASP A 133 -19.31 -2.86 -15.36
N LYS A 134 -20.48 -2.58 -15.92
CA LYS A 134 -20.69 -1.34 -16.69
C LYS A 134 -20.63 -0.09 -15.84
N SER A 135 -21.07 -0.16 -14.59
CA SER A 135 -21.00 0.97 -13.66
C SER A 135 -19.56 1.22 -13.24
N TYR A 136 -18.81 0.17 -12.92
CA TYR A 136 -17.39 0.30 -12.63
C TYR A 136 -16.59 0.83 -13.83
N LEU A 137 -16.83 0.29 -15.04
CA LEU A 137 -16.23 0.81 -16.27
C LEU A 137 -16.58 2.30 -16.48
N SER A 138 -17.81 2.72 -16.18
CA SER A 138 -18.19 4.13 -16.25
C SER A 138 -17.38 4.99 -15.27
N ASN A 139 -17.19 4.53 -14.03
CA ASN A 139 -16.41 5.23 -13.01
C ASN A 139 -14.94 5.37 -13.44
N ILE A 140 -14.34 4.30 -13.97
CA ILE A 140 -12.96 4.33 -14.52
C ILE A 140 -12.83 5.40 -15.61
N LEU A 141 -13.79 5.41 -16.53
CA LEU A 141 -13.80 6.37 -17.64
C LEU A 141 -13.99 7.80 -17.11
N GLU A 142 -14.89 8.01 -16.16
CA GLU A 142 -15.12 9.32 -15.51
C GLU A 142 -13.88 9.82 -14.79
N ALA A 143 -13.17 8.96 -14.05
CA ALA A 143 -11.92 9.31 -13.38
C ALA A 143 -10.83 9.76 -14.38
N ALA A 144 -10.75 9.12 -15.55
CA ALA A 144 -9.85 9.57 -16.61
C ALA A 144 -10.25 10.93 -17.22
N ASP A 145 -11.55 11.21 -17.34
CA ASP A 145 -12.05 12.53 -17.78
C ASP A 145 -11.73 13.61 -16.74
N GLN A 146 -11.97 13.31 -15.46
CA GLN A 146 -11.67 14.18 -14.32
C GLN A 146 -10.17 14.51 -14.24
N TYR A 147 -9.30 13.54 -14.50
CA TYR A 147 -7.85 13.78 -14.56
C TYR A 147 -7.48 14.89 -15.56
N ILE A 148 -8.10 14.90 -16.75
CA ILE A 148 -7.85 15.96 -17.75
C ILE A 148 -8.33 17.31 -17.22
N ASP A 149 -9.50 17.35 -16.60
CA ASP A 149 -10.09 18.60 -16.09
C ASP A 149 -9.23 19.20 -14.97
N ASP A 150 -8.73 18.37 -14.05
CA ASP A 150 -7.89 18.81 -12.93
C ASP A 150 -6.49 19.23 -13.36
N HIS A 151 -5.93 18.60 -14.40
CA HIS A 151 -4.54 18.81 -14.82
C HIS A 151 -4.39 19.61 -16.12
N ALA A 152 -5.47 20.11 -16.74
CA ALA A 152 -5.45 20.77 -18.05
C ALA A 152 -4.35 21.84 -18.20
N THR A 153 -4.22 22.73 -17.20
CA THR A 153 -3.22 23.81 -17.25
C THR A 153 -1.79 23.27 -17.11
N GLU A 154 -1.59 22.27 -16.25
CA GLU A 154 -0.29 21.63 -16.05
C GLU A 154 0.15 20.88 -17.31
N ILE A 155 -0.75 20.10 -17.92
CA ILE A 155 -0.52 19.39 -19.17
C ILE A 155 -0.02 20.37 -20.23
N TYR A 156 -0.68 21.51 -20.42
CA TYR A 156 -0.22 22.51 -21.39
C TYR A 156 1.20 23.01 -21.10
N ARG A 157 1.47 23.38 -19.84
CA ARG A 157 2.77 23.93 -19.44
C ARG A 157 3.91 22.92 -19.63
N THR A 158 3.67 21.66 -19.30
CA THR A 158 4.65 20.59 -19.40
C THR A 158 4.86 20.13 -20.85
N GLU A 159 3.78 19.95 -21.62
CA GLU A 159 3.84 19.24 -22.91
C GLU A 159 3.97 20.15 -24.13
N VAL A 160 3.53 21.40 -24.02
CA VAL A 160 3.64 22.41 -25.08
C VAL A 160 4.73 23.41 -24.74
N GLY A 161 4.77 23.85 -23.48
CA GLY A 161 5.65 24.91 -23.04
C GLY A 161 5.11 26.29 -23.40
N GLY A 162 5.43 27.29 -22.57
CA GLY A 162 5.02 28.67 -22.78
C GLY A 162 4.84 29.43 -21.47
N SER A 163 5.07 30.73 -21.51
CA SER A 163 4.95 31.63 -20.36
C SER A 163 3.61 32.38 -20.31
N SER A 164 2.64 32.03 -21.17
CA SER A 164 1.33 32.68 -21.15
C SER A 164 0.64 32.39 -19.82
N GLU A 165 0.22 33.46 -19.14
CA GLU A 165 -0.60 33.34 -17.93
C GLU A 165 -2.07 33.00 -18.26
N ARG A 166 -2.48 33.23 -19.51
CA ARG A 166 -3.84 32.98 -20.00
C ARG A 166 -3.84 31.72 -20.85
N ILE A 167 -4.08 30.58 -20.21
CA ILE A 167 -4.23 29.27 -20.85
C ILE A 167 -5.67 28.82 -20.62
N SER A 168 -6.35 28.38 -21.68
CA SER A 168 -7.65 27.73 -21.59
C SER A 168 -7.65 26.44 -22.41
N LEU A 169 -8.22 25.39 -21.84
CA LEU A 169 -8.61 24.19 -22.59
C LEU A 169 -9.98 24.48 -23.22
N ASP A 170 -10.01 24.69 -24.53
CA ASP A 170 -11.25 25.08 -25.23
C ASP A 170 -12.06 23.86 -25.64
N LYS A 171 -11.38 22.76 -26.00
CA LYS A 171 -12.01 21.50 -26.40
C LYS A 171 -11.21 20.31 -25.87
N SER A 172 -11.91 19.38 -25.25
CA SER A 172 -11.43 18.04 -24.93
C SER A 172 -12.32 17.03 -25.65
N ARG A 173 -11.71 16.16 -26.46
CA ARG A 173 -12.43 15.10 -27.17
C ARG A 173 -11.73 13.77 -27.01
N VAL A 174 -12.46 12.77 -26.54
CA VAL A 174 -11.95 11.40 -26.51
C VAL A 174 -12.00 10.81 -27.91
N VAL A 175 -10.85 10.35 -28.38
CA VAL A 175 -10.65 9.80 -29.72
C VAL A 175 -10.42 8.29 -29.72
N TYR A 176 -9.99 7.72 -28.59
CA TYR A 176 -9.81 6.28 -28.42
C TYR A 176 -9.88 5.88 -26.95
N SER A 177 -10.31 4.65 -26.68
CA SER A 177 -10.33 4.07 -25.34
C SER A 177 -10.13 2.56 -25.45
N ALA A 178 -9.36 1.97 -24.54
CA ALA A 178 -9.13 0.53 -24.54
C ALA A 178 -8.88 -0.01 -23.15
N PHE A 179 -9.35 -1.23 -22.92
CA PHE A 179 -8.90 -2.07 -21.83
C PHE A 179 -7.64 -2.83 -22.29
N MET A 180 -6.63 -2.83 -21.43
CA MET A 180 -5.34 -3.45 -21.68
C MET A 180 -5.10 -4.50 -20.61
N LYS A 181 -5.35 -5.75 -20.96
CA LYS A 181 -5.08 -6.90 -20.10
C LYS A 181 -3.59 -7.22 -20.13
N SER A 182 -2.93 -7.18 -18.99
CA SER A 182 -1.52 -7.54 -18.85
C SER A 182 -1.28 -8.99 -19.25
N LYS A 183 -0.14 -9.24 -19.90
CA LYS A 183 0.35 -10.58 -20.23
C LYS A 183 1.32 -11.14 -19.18
N ASN A 184 1.72 -10.34 -18.21
CA ASN A 184 2.68 -10.72 -17.17
C ASN A 184 2.24 -10.21 -15.79
N SER A 185 2.87 -10.74 -14.74
CA SER A 185 2.58 -10.38 -13.35
C SER A 185 3.17 -9.04 -12.92
N GLU A 186 4.13 -8.50 -13.66
CA GLU A 186 4.79 -7.22 -13.36
C GLU A 186 3.91 -6.00 -13.64
N ASN A 187 2.90 -6.16 -14.49
CA ASN A 187 1.99 -5.10 -14.87
C ASN A 187 0.57 -5.43 -14.45
N SER A 188 -0.13 -4.43 -13.90
CA SER A 188 -1.57 -4.50 -13.68
C SER A 188 -2.35 -4.27 -14.98
N ASP A 189 -3.54 -4.88 -15.03
CA ASP A 189 -4.56 -4.58 -16.03
C ASP A 189 -4.94 -3.09 -15.93
N ARG A 190 -5.22 -2.46 -17.06
CA ARG A 190 -5.41 -1.00 -17.11
C ARG A 190 -6.39 -0.57 -18.17
N VAL A 191 -7.01 0.59 -17.98
CA VAL A 191 -7.80 1.28 -19.01
C VAL A 191 -7.05 2.53 -19.44
N ILE A 192 -7.00 2.75 -20.75
CA ILE A 192 -6.44 3.97 -21.32
C ILE A 192 -7.50 4.76 -22.10
N ARG A 193 -7.34 6.09 -22.12
CA ARG A 193 -8.11 6.99 -22.99
C ARG A 193 -7.16 7.97 -23.67
N ILE A 194 -7.35 8.17 -24.98
CA ILE A 194 -6.63 9.20 -25.72
C ILE A 194 -7.58 10.37 -25.97
N TYR A 195 -7.11 11.56 -25.60
CA TYR A 195 -7.76 12.83 -25.74
C TYR A 195 -7.10 13.65 -26.83
N GLN A 196 -7.90 14.24 -27.71
CA GLN A 196 -7.52 15.37 -28.55
C GLN A 196 -7.88 16.65 -27.79
N LEU A 197 -6.87 17.38 -27.34
CA LEU A 197 -6.98 18.60 -26.55
C LEU A 197 -6.66 19.80 -27.43
N THR A 198 -7.51 20.81 -27.40
CA THR A 198 -7.29 22.10 -28.06
C THR A 198 -7.18 23.18 -27.02
N TYR A 199 -6.00 23.79 -26.94
CA TYR A 199 -5.71 24.88 -26.03
C TYR A 199 -5.62 26.21 -26.77
N THR A 200 -6.04 27.28 -26.10
CA THR A 200 -5.70 28.65 -26.47
C THR A 200 -4.80 29.27 -25.41
N ALA A 201 -3.65 29.78 -25.85
CA ALA A 201 -2.71 30.52 -25.02
C ALA A 201 -2.38 31.85 -25.67
N GLY A 202 -2.95 32.94 -25.15
CA GLY A 202 -2.90 34.25 -25.81
C GLY A 202 -3.62 34.22 -27.15
N GLU A 203 -2.88 34.39 -28.25
CA GLU A 203 -3.40 34.33 -29.63
C GLU A 203 -3.08 33.00 -30.33
N THR A 204 -2.35 32.09 -29.67
CA THR A 204 -1.92 30.83 -30.25
C THR A 204 -2.88 29.72 -29.85
N GLN A 205 -3.39 29.01 -30.85
CA GLN A 205 -4.15 27.77 -30.65
C GLN A 205 -3.22 26.58 -30.88
N THR A 206 -3.22 25.63 -29.93
CA THR A 206 -2.39 24.43 -30.00
C THR A 206 -3.26 23.18 -29.87
N GLU A 207 -3.03 22.21 -30.74
CA GLU A 207 -3.62 20.87 -30.63
C GLU A 207 -2.58 19.88 -30.06
N LEU A 208 -3.02 19.09 -29.08
CA LEU A 208 -2.22 18.06 -28.40
C LEU A 208 -3.03 16.76 -28.33
N TYR A 209 -2.36 15.63 -28.49
CA TYR A 209 -2.94 14.33 -28.13
C TYR A 209 -2.33 13.86 -26.83
N TYR A 210 -3.17 13.45 -25.88
CA TYR A 210 -2.77 13.09 -24.54
C TYR A 210 -3.43 11.78 -24.12
N LEU A 211 -2.65 10.84 -23.62
CA LEU A 211 -3.11 9.53 -23.16
C LEU A 211 -3.18 9.56 -21.64
N VAL A 212 -4.34 9.23 -21.09
CA VAL A 212 -4.54 9.00 -19.66
C VAL A 212 -4.62 7.50 -19.43
N CYS A 213 -3.93 7.03 -18.39
CA CYS A 213 -3.88 5.64 -17.97
C CYS A 213 -4.46 5.52 -16.56
N VAL A 214 -5.46 4.66 -16.41
CA VAL A 214 -6.02 4.24 -15.12
C VAL A 214 -5.54 2.82 -14.85
N PRO A 215 -4.60 2.60 -13.91
CA PRO A 215 -4.05 1.29 -13.60
C PRO A 215 -4.94 0.47 -12.66
N GLU A 216 -4.50 -0.75 -12.32
CA GLU A 216 -5.06 -1.59 -11.25
C GLU A 216 -6.54 -1.97 -11.44
N ILE A 217 -6.91 -2.31 -12.67
CA ILE A 217 -8.28 -2.68 -13.02
C ILE A 217 -8.54 -4.14 -12.68
N ASN A 218 -9.26 -4.38 -11.58
CA ASN A 218 -9.60 -5.70 -11.05
C ASN A 218 -10.99 -5.67 -10.37
N ASP A 219 -11.41 -6.81 -9.81
CA ASP A 219 -12.75 -6.97 -9.22
C ASP A 219 -12.90 -6.42 -7.79
N SER A 220 -11.92 -5.66 -7.29
CA SER A 220 -12.12 -4.82 -6.10
C SER A 220 -13.15 -3.71 -6.35
N ASP A 221 -13.41 -3.40 -7.62
CA ASP A 221 -14.25 -2.30 -8.10
C ASP A 221 -13.83 -0.91 -7.57
N ASP A 222 -12.58 -0.80 -7.09
CA ASP A 222 -11.98 0.46 -6.66
C ASP A 222 -11.22 1.11 -7.82
N VAL A 223 -11.22 2.45 -7.85
CA VAL A 223 -10.43 3.22 -8.81
C VAL A 223 -9.33 3.92 -8.03
N ALA A 224 -8.09 3.48 -8.24
CA ALA A 224 -6.91 4.08 -7.62
C ALA A 224 -6.62 5.47 -8.23
N GLU A 225 -7.44 6.48 -7.89
CA GLU A 225 -7.40 7.82 -8.47
C GLU A 225 -6.02 8.48 -8.32
N GLN A 226 -5.33 8.26 -7.20
CA GLN A 226 -3.98 8.79 -6.97
C GLN A 226 -2.91 8.21 -7.91
N ASP A 227 -3.16 7.05 -8.50
CA ASP A 227 -2.24 6.33 -9.38
C ASP A 227 -2.56 6.56 -10.86
N ILE A 228 -3.61 7.34 -11.17
CA ILE A 228 -3.91 7.77 -12.52
C ILE A 228 -2.82 8.72 -13.01
N TYR A 229 -2.33 8.48 -14.22
CA TYR A 229 -1.31 9.32 -14.82
C TYR A 229 -1.56 9.56 -16.30
N GLY A 230 -0.96 10.63 -16.81
CA GLY A 230 -1.06 11.04 -18.20
C GLY A 230 0.30 11.17 -18.89
N LEU A 231 0.29 10.99 -20.21
CA LEU A 231 1.46 11.20 -21.06
C LEU A 231 1.07 11.72 -22.44
N LYS A 232 1.94 12.54 -23.03
CA LYS A 232 1.75 13.00 -24.41
C LYS A 232 1.78 11.84 -25.39
N ALA A 233 0.74 11.76 -26.21
CA ALA A 233 0.63 10.77 -27.26
C ALA A 233 1.34 11.26 -28.54
N TYR A 234 2.48 10.65 -28.86
CA TYR A 234 3.26 10.97 -30.06
C TYR A 234 2.75 10.19 -31.28
N LEU A 235 1.61 10.63 -31.81
CA LEU A 235 1.06 10.06 -33.05
C LEU A 235 1.82 10.59 -34.27
N THR A 236 2.03 9.70 -35.25
CA THR A 236 2.51 10.07 -36.59
C THR A 236 1.44 10.89 -37.33
N ASP A 237 1.85 11.60 -38.38
CA ASP A 237 0.89 12.38 -39.18
C ASP A 237 -0.13 11.46 -39.89
N ASP A 238 0.28 10.26 -40.29
CA ASP A 238 -0.62 9.25 -40.86
C ASP A 238 -1.62 8.75 -39.80
N GLU A 239 -1.14 8.44 -38.58
CA GLU A 239 -2.00 8.00 -37.47
C GLU A 239 -3.06 9.06 -37.12
N LYS A 240 -2.68 10.35 -37.14
CA LYS A 240 -3.61 11.47 -36.91
C LYS A 240 -4.61 11.63 -38.07
N ASN A 241 -4.12 11.71 -39.30
CA ASN A 241 -4.94 12.02 -40.48
C ASN A 241 -5.95 10.91 -40.78
N ASN A 242 -5.55 9.65 -40.57
CA ASN A 242 -6.39 8.48 -40.81
C ASN A 242 -7.12 7.98 -39.55
N ARG A 243 -6.95 8.64 -38.40
CA ARG A 243 -7.55 8.27 -37.11
C ARG A 243 -7.19 6.85 -36.65
N GLN A 244 -5.95 6.43 -36.90
CA GLN A 244 -5.43 5.10 -36.56
C GLN A 244 -4.95 5.04 -35.11
N TYR A 245 -5.80 5.44 -34.16
CA TYR A 245 -5.44 5.47 -32.73
C TYR A 245 -5.23 4.07 -32.15
N ALA A 246 -5.99 3.08 -32.63
CA ALA A 246 -5.80 1.69 -32.25
C ALA A 246 -4.41 1.17 -32.67
N GLU A 247 -3.93 1.53 -33.86
CA GLU A 247 -2.61 1.15 -34.35
C GLU A 247 -1.49 1.80 -33.52
N TYR A 248 -1.67 3.07 -33.12
CA TYR A 248 -0.76 3.75 -32.19
C TYR A 248 -0.63 2.99 -30.86
N VAL A 249 -1.76 2.58 -30.27
CA VAL A 249 -1.77 1.83 -29.00
C VAL A 249 -1.16 0.44 -29.18
N GLN A 250 -1.52 -0.28 -30.25
CA GLN A 250 -0.93 -1.58 -30.56
C GLN A 250 0.59 -1.48 -30.71
N ARG A 251 1.08 -0.50 -31.47
CA ARG A 251 2.51 -0.28 -31.67
C ARG A 251 3.29 -0.11 -30.36
N LEU A 252 2.70 0.51 -29.35
CA LEU A 252 3.36 0.76 -28.07
C LEU A 252 3.18 -0.36 -27.04
N TYR A 253 2.00 -0.97 -26.99
CA TYR A 253 1.58 -1.79 -25.85
C TYR A 253 1.34 -3.26 -26.19
N GLN A 254 1.28 -3.65 -27.47
CA GLN A 254 0.90 -5.02 -27.85
C GLN A 254 1.83 -6.12 -27.32
N GLU A 255 3.09 -5.81 -27.02
CA GLU A 255 4.02 -6.82 -26.48
C GLU A 255 3.66 -7.19 -25.03
N GLN A 256 3.22 -6.19 -24.24
CA GLN A 256 2.94 -6.35 -22.82
C GLN A 256 1.46 -6.61 -22.52
N TYR A 257 0.57 -6.19 -23.42
CA TYR A 257 -0.88 -6.22 -23.19
C TYR A 257 -1.65 -6.88 -24.33
N THR A 258 -2.76 -7.52 -23.96
CA THR A 258 -3.86 -7.82 -24.87
C THR A 258 -4.82 -6.63 -24.85
N ILE A 259 -5.10 -6.06 -26.02
CA ILE A 259 -5.82 -4.79 -26.14
C ILE A 259 -7.23 -5.05 -26.65
N GLU A 260 -8.23 -4.60 -25.89
CA GLU A 260 -9.65 -4.63 -26.26
C GLU A 260 -10.18 -3.20 -26.33
N GLU A 261 -10.64 -2.78 -27.52
CA GLU A 261 -11.20 -1.43 -27.71
C GLU A 261 -12.53 -1.27 -26.96
N ILE A 262 -12.65 -0.16 -26.24
CA ILE A 262 -13.89 0.23 -25.56
C ILE A 262 -14.70 1.07 -26.53
N THR A 263 -15.66 0.43 -27.19
CA THR A 263 -16.59 1.12 -28.10
C THR A 263 -17.70 1.82 -27.31
N LYS A 264 -18.04 3.05 -27.73
CA LYS A 264 -19.22 3.77 -27.26
C LYS A 264 -20.53 3.09 -27.62
#